data_AF-A8NL95-F1
#
_entry.id   AF-A8NL95-F1
#
_cell.length_a   1.000
_cell.length_b   1.000
_cell.length_c   1.000
_cell.angle_alpha   90.00
_cell.angle_beta   90.00
_cell.angle_gamma   90.00
#
_symmetry.space_group_name_H-M   'P 1'
#
loop_
_entity.id
_entity.type
_entity.pdbx_description
1 polymer ?
#
loop_
_entity_poly.entity_id
_entity_poly.type
_entity_poly.pdbx_seq_one_letter_code
_entity_poly.pdbx_strand_id
1 'polypeptide(L)'
;MSEKPGIDYDGYGFTAAGAFYGMTVQDIFIQGSVSGIMFFMCAYGLYVFLETPHHLRKGRLPYITLSLFLLINSLLNSAINTFKIFFGLYNPSSGTEFILQWDEEEWPWASILQGVLWVLYIVVADGLLEDPGKPGTNQGPNPEKKRRRRRRDLENNPDKYRQKVDSPGSVIRK
;
A
#
# COMPACT_ATOMS: atom_id res chain seq x y z
N MET A 1 -46.18 -37.36 -25.49
CA MET A 1 -45.55 -36.68 -24.34
C MET A 1 -44.18 -36.22 -24.80
N SER A 2 -43.97 -34.92 -24.93
CA SER A 2 -42.65 -34.37 -25.27
C SER A 2 -41.80 -34.43 -24.01
N GLU A 3 -40.71 -35.19 -24.03
CA GLU A 3 -39.66 -35.04 -23.01
C GLU A 3 -39.24 -33.57 -22.98
N LYS A 4 -39.26 -32.97 -21.78
CA LYS A 4 -38.69 -31.64 -21.61
C LYS A 4 -37.19 -31.80 -21.82
N PRO A 5 -36.54 -30.93 -22.61
CA PRO A 5 -35.09 -30.98 -22.75
C PRO A 5 -34.48 -30.88 -21.34
N GLY A 6 -33.78 -31.94 -20.93
CA GLY A 6 -33.02 -31.94 -19.70
C GLY A 6 -31.94 -30.86 -19.77
N ILE A 7 -31.69 -30.18 -18.65
CA ILE A 7 -30.58 -29.22 -18.56
C ILE A 7 -29.28 -30.02 -18.62
N ASP A 8 -28.39 -29.68 -19.57
CA ASP A 8 -27.04 -30.24 -19.66
C ASP A 8 -26.13 -29.54 -18.64
N TYR A 9 -26.07 -30.11 -17.44
CA TYR A 9 -25.27 -29.59 -16.34
C TYR A 9 -23.76 -29.73 -16.59
N ASP A 10 -23.34 -30.74 -17.35
CA ASP A 10 -21.93 -30.96 -17.64
C ASP A 10 -21.39 -29.89 -18.59
N GLY A 11 -22.11 -29.59 -19.67
CA GLY A 11 -21.75 -28.50 -20.58
C GLY A 11 -21.68 -27.14 -19.87
N TYR A 12 -22.64 -26.87 -18.97
CA TYR A 12 -22.63 -25.65 -18.15
C TYR A 12 -21.41 -25.61 -17.21
N GLY A 13 -21.13 -26.72 -16.51
CA GLY A 13 -20.00 -26.82 -15.59
C GLY A 13 -18.64 -26.63 -16.26
N PHE A 14 -18.42 -27.24 -17.43
CA PHE A 14 -17.18 -27.04 -18.20
C PHE A 14 -17.03 -25.59 -18.68
N THR A 15 -18.12 -24.95 -19.10
CA THR A 15 -18.08 -23.53 -19.49
C THR A 15 -17.72 -22.64 -18.31
N ALA A 16 -18.31 -22.91 -17.14
CA ALA A 16 -17.99 -22.20 -15.90
C ALA A 16 -16.52 -22.41 -15.50
N ALA A 17 -16.04 -23.66 -15.47
CA ALA A 17 -14.66 -23.99 -15.16
C ALA A 17 -13.66 -23.27 -16.09
N GLY A 18 -13.95 -23.20 -17.39
CA GLY A 18 -13.15 -22.44 -18.35
C GLY A 18 -13.11 -20.94 -18.04
N ALA A 19 -14.25 -20.35 -17.65
CA ALA A 19 -14.31 -18.95 -17.24
C ALA A 19 -13.51 -18.69 -15.95
N PHE A 20 -13.63 -19.56 -14.94
CA PHE A 20 -12.86 -19.47 -13.71
C PHE A 20 -11.36 -19.60 -13.95
N TYR A 21 -10.94 -20.54 -14.80
CA TYR A 21 -9.54 -20.65 -15.20
C TYR A 21 -9.04 -19.36 -15.85
N GLY A 22 -9.81 -18.78 -16.79
CA GLY A 22 -9.46 -17.50 -17.43
C GLY A 22 -9.29 -16.36 -16.42
N MET A 23 -10.24 -16.21 -15.49
CA MET A 23 -10.15 -15.21 -14.41
C MET A 23 -8.92 -15.43 -13.52
N THR A 24 -8.57 -16.69 -13.25
CA THR A 24 -7.40 -17.06 -12.43
C THR A 24 -6.09 -16.68 -13.09
N VAL A 25 -5.94 -17.01 -14.38
CA VAL A 25 -4.73 -16.68 -15.13
C VAL A 25 -4.53 -15.16 -15.19
N GLN A 26 -5.61 -14.42 -15.42
CA GLN A 26 -5.58 -12.95 -15.38
C GLN A 26 -5.19 -12.43 -13.99
N ASP A 27 -5.77 -12.97 -12.92
CA ASP A 27 -5.49 -12.57 -11.54
C ASP A 27 -4.03 -12.84 -11.15
N ILE A 28 -3.50 -14.03 -11.46
CA ILE A 28 -2.10 -14.39 -11.23
C ILE A 28 -1.17 -13.42 -11.96
N PHE A 29 -1.48 -13.05 -13.20
CA PHE A 29 -0.64 -12.14 -13.98
C PHE A 29 -0.63 -10.72 -13.38
N ILE A 30 -1.79 -10.19 -13.03
CA ILE A 30 -1.92 -8.84 -12.45
C ILE A 30 -1.31 -8.80 -11.06
N GLN A 31 -1.72 -9.70 -10.16
CA GLN A 31 -1.23 -9.73 -8.78
C GLN A 31 0.26 -10.08 -8.72
N GLY A 32 0.74 -10.98 -9.58
CA GLY A 32 2.15 -11.33 -9.68
C GLY A 32 3.00 -10.15 -10.12
N SER A 33 2.54 -9.37 -11.11
CA SER A 33 3.23 -8.16 -11.56
C SER A 33 3.29 -7.10 -10.47
N VAL A 34 2.17 -6.84 -9.78
CA VAL A 34 2.10 -5.87 -8.69
C VAL A 34 2.99 -6.30 -7.52
N SER A 35 2.91 -7.56 -7.10
CA SER A 35 3.72 -8.11 -6.01
C SER A 35 5.21 -8.08 -6.34
N GLY A 36 5.58 -8.34 -7.60
CA GLY A 36 6.96 -8.22 -8.09
C GLY A 36 7.48 -6.79 -7.97
N ILE A 37 6.71 -5.79 -8.43
CA ILE A 37 7.08 -4.38 -8.31
C ILE A 37 7.19 -3.98 -6.83
N MET A 38 6.20 -4.35 -6.00
CA MET A 38 6.23 -4.08 -4.56
C MET A 38 7.44 -4.70 -3.87
N PHE A 39 7.82 -5.93 -4.26
CA PHE A 39 9.01 -6.60 -3.77
C PHE A 39 10.27 -5.79 -4.10
N PHE A 40 10.44 -5.38 -5.36
CA PHE A 40 11.58 -4.55 -5.77
C PHE A 40 11.62 -3.21 -5.04
N MET A 41 10.47 -2.55 -4.85
CA MET A 41 10.39 -1.29 -4.10
C MET A 41 10.76 -1.47 -2.62
N CYS A 42 10.29 -2.55 -1.98
CA CYS A 42 10.65 -2.86 -0.60
C CYS A 42 12.13 -3.17 -0.45
N ALA A 43 12.69 -4.00 -1.35
CA ALA A 43 14.11 -4.34 -1.35
C ALA A 43 14.98 -3.10 -1.58
N TYR A 44 14.59 -2.23 -2.51
CA TYR A 44 15.28 -0.97 -2.76
C TYR A 44 15.20 -0.02 -1.55
N GLY A 45 14.02 0.13 -0.95
CA GLY A 45 13.85 0.95 0.26
C GLY A 45 14.69 0.45 1.44
N LEU A 46 14.76 -0.88 1.62
CA LEU A 46 15.60 -1.51 2.62
C LEU A 46 17.09 -1.29 2.33
N TYR A 47 17.51 -1.42 1.07
CA TYR A 47 18.89 -1.14 0.64
C TYR A 47 19.30 0.30 0.98
N VAL A 48 18.50 1.28 0.59
CA VAL A 48 18.76 2.71 0.88
C VAL A 48 18.78 2.99 2.38
N PHE A 49 17.93 2.33 3.16
CA PHE A 49 17.93 2.46 4.61
C PHE A 49 19.21 1.93 5.25
N LEU A 50 19.75 0.82 4.74
CA LEU A 50 21.01 0.24 5.20
C LEU A 50 22.23 1.10 4.81
N GLU A 51 22.20 1.80 3.67
CA GLU A 51 23.26 2.75 3.29
C GLU A 51 23.21 4.06 4.09
N THR A 52 22.02 4.52 4.47
CA THR A 52 21.84 5.78 5.19
C THR A 52 22.59 5.73 6.54
N PRO A 53 23.39 6.72 6.96
CA PRO A 53 24.09 6.67 8.25
C PRO A 53 23.11 6.72 9.45
N HIS A 54 23.47 6.10 10.57
CA HIS A 54 22.57 5.86 11.72
C HIS A 54 21.85 7.13 12.24
N HIS A 55 22.52 8.28 12.23
CA HIS A 55 21.95 9.54 12.69
C HIS A 55 20.78 10.05 11.82
N LEU A 56 20.70 9.64 10.55
CA LEU A 56 19.63 9.99 9.60
C LEU A 56 18.52 8.94 9.49
N ARG A 57 18.67 7.77 10.12
CA ARG A 57 17.67 6.68 10.07
C ARG A 57 16.46 6.90 10.98
N LYS A 58 16.56 7.80 11.95
CA LYS A 58 15.53 8.01 12.97
C LYS A 58 14.19 8.40 12.29
N GLY A 59 13.14 7.63 12.59
CA GLY A 59 11.80 7.84 12.05
C GLY A 59 11.47 7.09 10.76
N ARG A 60 12.43 6.45 10.09
CA ARG A 60 12.17 5.70 8.84
C ARG A 60 11.81 4.22 9.04
N LEU A 61 12.17 3.66 10.19
CA LEU A 61 11.98 2.24 10.50
C LEU A 61 10.50 1.80 10.41
N PRO A 62 9.51 2.54 10.96
CA PRO A 62 8.11 2.16 10.86
C PRO A 62 7.62 1.98 9.42
N TYR A 63 8.04 2.86 8.50
CA TYR A 63 7.64 2.77 7.09
C TYR A 63 8.17 1.50 6.41
N ILE A 64 9.39 1.07 6.74
CA ILE A 64 9.99 -0.14 6.16
C ILE A 64 9.32 -1.39 6.72
N THR A 65 9.04 -1.40 8.03
CA THR A 65 8.29 -2.50 8.65
C THR A 65 6.89 -2.60 8.05
N LEU A 66 6.23 -1.46 7.83
CA LEU A 66 4.90 -1.40 7.21
C LEU A 66 4.92 -1.90 5.76
N SER A 67 5.92 -1.49 4.96
CA SER A 67 6.04 -1.94 3.57
C SER A 67 6.29 -3.44 3.47
N LEU A 68 7.14 -4.00 4.34
CA LEU A 68 7.36 -5.45 4.43
C LEU A 68 6.10 -6.20 4.88
N PHE A 69 5.36 -5.64 5.85
CA PHE A 69 4.08 -6.22 6.28
C PHE A 69 3.08 -6.26 5.12
N LEU A 70 2.90 -5.16 4.39
CA LEU A 70 2.02 -5.11 3.21
C LEU A 70 2.43 -6.11 2.14
N LEU A 71 3.73 -6.24 1.88
CA LEU A 71 4.25 -7.23 0.94
C LEU A 71 3.90 -8.66 1.34
N ILE A 72 4.12 -9.03 2.61
CA ILE A 72 3.79 -10.37 3.12
C ILE A 72 2.29 -10.65 3.04
N ASN A 73 1.46 -9.68 3.45
CA ASN A 73 0.00 -9.82 3.37
C ASN A 73 -0.47 -10.01 1.92
N SER A 74 0.08 -9.23 0.98
CA SER A 74 -0.22 -9.35 -0.46
C SER A 74 0.15 -10.73 -1.01
N LEU A 75 1.34 -11.22 -0.68
CA LEU A 75 1.80 -12.55 -1.13
C LEU A 75 0.96 -13.68 -0.53
N LEU A 76 0.61 -13.59 0.76
CA LEU A 76 -0.20 -14.61 1.43
C LEU A 76 -1.63 -14.65 0.86
N ASN A 77 -2.22 -13.48 0.63
CA ASN A 77 -3.54 -13.36 0.01
C ASN A 77 -3.54 -13.98 -1.40
N SER A 78 -2.53 -13.67 -2.21
CA SER A 78 -2.39 -14.22 -3.56
C SER A 78 -2.17 -15.74 -3.55
N ALA A 79 -1.36 -16.24 -2.61
CA ALA A 79 -1.11 -17.67 -2.46
C ALA A 79 -2.37 -18.46 -2.07
N ILE A 80 -3.15 -17.94 -1.11
CA ILE A 80 -4.43 -18.55 -0.70
C ILE A 80 -5.42 -18.56 -1.86
N ASN A 81 -5.56 -17.44 -2.59
CA ASN A 81 -6.47 -17.35 -3.73
C ASN A 81 -6.09 -18.35 -4.83
N THR A 82 -4.80 -18.38 -5.19
CA THR A 82 -4.27 -19.32 -6.18
C THR A 82 -4.51 -20.77 -5.75
N PHE A 83 -4.21 -21.09 -4.49
CA PHE A 83 -4.44 -22.43 -3.94
C PHE A 83 -5.90 -22.87 -4.03
N LYS A 84 -6.85 -22.02 -3.61
CA LYS A 84 -8.30 -22.32 -3.67
C LYS A 84 -8.74 -22.66 -5.09
N ILE A 85 -8.28 -21.87 -6.07
CA ILE A 85 -8.70 -22.07 -7.46
C ILE A 85 -8.06 -23.32 -8.06
N PHE A 86 -6.76 -23.54 -7.83
CA PHE A 86 -6.11 -24.77 -8.28
C PHE A 86 -6.76 -26.01 -7.68
N PHE A 87 -7.12 -25.97 -6.40
CA PHE A 87 -7.82 -27.07 -5.74
C PHE A 87 -9.20 -27.33 -6.36
N GLY A 88 -9.99 -26.26 -6.58
CA GLY A 88 -11.31 -26.35 -7.21
C GLY A 88 -11.29 -26.78 -8.68
N LEU A 89 -10.19 -26.53 -9.40
CA LEU A 89 -10.03 -26.97 -10.79
C LEU A 89 -9.45 -28.38 -10.93
N TYR A 90 -8.70 -28.87 -9.94
CA TYR A 90 -7.97 -30.14 -10.05
C TYR A 90 -8.79 -31.36 -9.61
N ASN A 91 -9.69 -31.21 -8.64
CA ASN A 91 -10.47 -32.32 -8.09
C ASN A 91 -11.66 -32.81 -8.93
N PRO A 92 -12.45 -31.95 -9.61
CA PRO A 92 -13.66 -32.43 -10.27
C PRO A 92 -13.35 -33.14 -11.59
N SER A 93 -13.98 -34.30 -11.80
CA SER A 93 -13.83 -35.10 -13.01
C SER A 93 -14.90 -34.81 -14.06
N SER A 94 -16.00 -34.16 -13.66
CA SER A 94 -17.12 -33.75 -14.51
C SER A 94 -17.55 -32.30 -14.24
N GLY A 95 -18.28 -31.70 -15.19
CA GLY A 95 -18.82 -30.35 -15.04
C GLY A 95 -19.85 -30.26 -13.89
N THR A 96 -20.66 -31.31 -13.71
CA THR A 96 -21.60 -31.38 -12.59
C THR A 96 -20.89 -31.42 -11.23
N GLU A 97 -19.82 -32.22 -11.10
CA GLU A 97 -19.00 -32.26 -9.87
C GLU A 97 -18.34 -30.91 -9.58
N PHE A 98 -17.88 -30.20 -10.62
CA PHE A 98 -17.31 -28.86 -10.44
C PHE A 98 -18.32 -27.88 -9.82
N ILE A 99 -19.58 -27.89 -10.27
CA ILE A 99 -20.63 -27.02 -9.73
C ILE A 99 -20.95 -27.38 -8.28
N LEU A 100 -21.07 -28.68 -7.99
CA LEU A 100 -21.36 -29.15 -6.63
C LEU A 100 -20.23 -28.80 -5.65
N GLN A 101 -18.98 -29.03 -6.06
CA GLN A 101 -17.81 -28.67 -5.27
C GLN A 101 -17.69 -27.16 -5.07
N TRP A 102 -18.13 -26.35 -6.04
CA TRP A 102 -18.10 -24.90 -5.90
C TRP A 102 -19.15 -24.37 -4.92
N ASP A 103 -20.31 -25.02 -4.83
CA ASP A 103 -21.38 -24.65 -3.89
C ASP A 103 -21.06 -25.12 -2.46
N GLU A 104 -20.39 -26.27 -2.33
CA GLU A 104 -19.84 -26.74 -1.08
C GLU A 104 -18.55 -25.96 -0.75
N GLU A 105 -18.66 -24.83 -0.05
CA GLU A 105 -17.48 -24.04 0.34
C GLU A 105 -16.57 -24.85 1.29
N GLU A 106 -15.64 -25.61 0.70
CA GLU A 106 -14.76 -26.56 1.41
C GLU A 106 -13.80 -25.88 2.40
N TRP A 107 -13.57 -24.55 2.27
CA TRP A 107 -12.52 -23.81 3.00
C TRP A 107 -13.02 -22.48 3.58
N PRO A 108 -14.02 -22.47 4.48
CA PRO A 108 -14.58 -21.24 5.03
C PRO A 108 -13.51 -20.42 5.78
N TRP A 109 -12.56 -21.10 6.43
CA TRP A 109 -11.46 -20.43 7.14
C TRP A 109 -10.56 -19.63 6.18
N ALA A 110 -10.33 -20.11 4.95
CA ALA A 110 -9.48 -19.44 3.98
C ALA A 110 -10.16 -18.17 3.48
N SER A 111 -11.48 -18.21 3.24
CA SER A 111 -12.29 -17.04 2.90
C SER A 111 -12.29 -16.00 4.03
N ILE A 112 -12.44 -16.44 5.29
CA ILE A 112 -12.35 -15.54 6.46
C ILE A 112 -10.95 -14.91 6.55
N LEU A 113 -9.89 -15.70 6.42
CA LEU A 113 -8.52 -15.22 6.48
C LEU A 113 -8.25 -14.20 5.35
N GLN A 114 -8.68 -14.49 4.13
CA GLN A 114 -8.60 -13.58 2.99
C GLN A 114 -9.30 -12.25 3.27
N GLY A 115 -10.52 -12.30 3.81
CA GLY A 115 -11.27 -11.12 4.21
C GLY A 115 -10.55 -10.30 5.29
N VAL A 116 -9.98 -10.96 6.30
CA VAL A 116 -9.20 -10.29 7.35
C VAL A 116 -7.94 -9.63 6.79
N LEU A 117 -7.19 -10.33 5.92
CA LEU A 117 -5.99 -9.78 5.27
C LEU A 117 -6.33 -8.54 4.44
N TRP A 118 -7.46 -8.58 3.73
CA TRP A 118 -7.94 -7.46 2.92
C TRP A 118 -8.36 -6.25 3.78
N VAL A 119 -9.07 -6.47 4.89
CA VAL A 119 -9.43 -5.39 5.83
C VAL A 119 -8.18 -4.80 6.48
N LEU A 120 -7.22 -5.63 6.90
CA LEU A 120 -5.95 -5.15 7.46
C LEU A 120 -5.18 -4.30 6.45
N TYR A 121 -5.18 -4.69 5.18
CA TYR A 121 -4.56 -3.91 4.11
C TYR A 121 -5.19 -2.51 3.99
N ILE A 122 -6.53 -2.42 4.00
CA ILE A 122 -7.26 -1.15 3.93
C ILE A 122 -6.98 -0.28 5.15
N VAL A 123 -7.07 -0.84 6.36
CA VAL A 123 -6.82 -0.10 7.60
C VAL A 123 -5.39 0.47 7.63
N VAL A 124 -4.42 -0.30 7.14
CA VAL A 124 -3.03 0.19 7.01
C VAL A 124 -2.92 1.29 5.96
N ALA A 125 -3.57 1.14 4.81
CA ALA A 125 -3.56 2.14 3.75
C ALA A 125 -4.19 3.46 4.20
N ASP A 126 -5.33 3.39 4.90
CA ASP A 126 -6.02 4.56 5.46
C ASP A 126 -5.20 5.20 6.58
N GLY A 127 -4.61 4.40 7.48
CA GLY A 127 -3.72 4.91 8.51
C GLY A 127 -2.48 5.61 7.96
N LEU A 128 -2.01 5.22 6.78
CA LEU A 128 -0.93 5.90 6.07
C LEU A 128 -1.38 7.24 5.45
N LEU A 129 -2.64 7.34 5.03
CA LEU A 129 -3.24 8.57 4.52
C LEU A 129 -3.48 9.60 5.65
N GLU A 130 -3.85 9.12 6.83
CA GLU A 130 -4.10 9.90 8.04
C GLU A 130 -2.85 10.26 8.85
N ASP A 131 -1.65 10.16 8.27
CA ASP A 131 -0.50 10.90 8.77
C ASP A 131 -0.40 12.23 7.99
N PRO A 132 -1.27 13.24 8.23
CA PRO A 132 -1.05 14.58 7.75
C PRO A 132 0.08 15.12 8.61
N GLY A 133 1.32 14.74 8.27
CA GLY A 133 2.51 14.95 9.07
C GLY A 133 2.39 16.28 9.79
N LYS A 134 2.24 16.20 11.13
CA LYS A 134 1.75 17.29 11.99
C LYS A 134 1.99 18.66 11.35
N PRO A 135 0.95 19.44 10.98
CA PRO A 135 1.10 20.66 10.19
C PRO A 135 1.92 21.81 10.82
N GLY A 136 2.76 21.55 11.83
CA GLY A 136 3.52 22.57 12.56
C GLY A 136 5.01 22.31 12.81
N THR A 137 5.57 21.12 12.56
CA THR A 137 6.91 20.80 13.10
C THR A 137 8.10 21.01 12.15
N ASN A 138 7.89 21.13 10.83
CA ASN A 138 9.00 21.35 9.88
C ASN A 138 8.72 22.34 8.74
N GLN A 139 7.64 23.15 8.82
CA GLN A 139 7.67 24.40 8.07
C GLN A 139 8.60 25.34 8.82
N GLY A 140 9.87 25.37 8.40
CA GLY A 140 10.80 26.43 8.79
C GLY A 140 10.07 27.77 8.70
N PRO A 141 10.33 28.70 9.63
CA PRO A 141 9.49 29.89 9.84
C PRO A 141 9.21 30.55 8.50
N ASN A 142 7.93 30.54 8.09
CA ASN A 142 7.48 31.02 6.79
C ASN A 142 8.26 32.31 6.46
N PRO A 143 9.10 32.30 5.39
CA PRO A 143 10.02 33.39 5.11
C PRO A 143 9.26 34.72 4.95
N GLU A 144 7.99 34.66 4.53
CA GLU A 144 7.10 35.80 4.45
C GLU A 144 6.66 36.30 5.83
N LYS A 145 6.29 35.42 6.77
CA LYS A 145 6.05 35.80 8.18
C LYS A 145 7.30 36.41 8.81
N LYS A 146 8.49 35.86 8.51
CA LYS A 146 9.77 36.40 8.97
C LYS A 146 10.05 37.79 8.39
N ARG A 147 9.76 38.00 7.10
CA ARG A 147 9.85 39.32 6.44
C ARG A 147 8.85 40.32 7.01
N ARG A 148 7.60 39.92 7.27
CA ARG A 148 6.56 40.78 7.89
C ARG A 148 6.91 41.15 9.32
N ARG A 149 7.51 40.25 10.11
CA ARG A 149 8.04 40.59 11.43
C ARG A 149 9.18 41.60 11.34
N ARG A 150 10.16 41.37 10.46
CA ARG A 150 11.25 42.34 10.23
C ARG A 150 10.75 43.72 9.80
N ARG A 151 9.73 43.81 8.93
CA ARG A 151 9.13 45.09 8.54
C ARG A 151 8.48 45.80 9.72
N ARG A 152 7.70 45.09 10.55
CA ARG A 152 7.11 45.67 11.76
C ARG A 152 8.16 46.10 12.78
N ASP A 153 9.25 45.33 12.93
CA ASP A 153 10.35 45.70 13.83
C ASP A 153 11.08 46.97 13.35
N LEU A 154 11.23 47.15 12.02
CA LEU A 154 11.78 48.36 11.40
C LEU A 154 10.87 49.57 11.59
N GLU A 155 9.56 49.38 11.45
CA GLU A 155 8.56 50.44 11.59
C GLU A 155 8.40 50.90 13.04
N ASN A 156 8.41 49.96 13.99
CA ASN A 156 8.24 50.26 15.42
C ASN A 156 9.52 50.77 16.10
N ASN A 157 10.71 50.58 15.51
CA ASN A 157 11.97 50.95 16.15
C ASN A 157 13.05 51.39 15.14
N PRO A 158 12.84 52.52 14.44
CA PRO A 158 13.74 52.98 13.38
C PRO A 158 15.14 53.35 13.88
N ASP A 159 15.26 53.86 15.11
CA ASP A 159 16.53 54.34 15.68
C ASP A 159 17.52 53.21 15.95
N LYS A 160 17.00 52.03 16.31
CA LYS A 160 17.79 50.81 16.49
C LYS A 160 18.54 50.40 15.21
N TYR A 161 17.99 50.74 14.04
CA TYR A 161 18.64 50.44 12.76
C TYR A 161 19.57 51.57 12.30
N ARG A 162 19.28 52.84 12.63
CA ARG A 162 20.18 53.97 12.36
C ARG A 162 21.51 53.84 13.11
N GLN A 163 21.48 53.55 14.41
CA GLN A 163 22.70 53.35 15.20
C GLN A 163 23.61 52.24 14.68
N LYS A 164 23.06 51.25 13.97
CA LYS A 164 23.84 50.14 13.43
C LYS A 164 24.57 50.50 12.12
N VAL A 165 24.08 51.50 11.38
CA VAL A 165 24.71 51.99 10.14
C VAL A 165 25.83 52.97 10.47
N ASP A 166 25.66 53.76 11.53
CA ASP A 166 26.61 54.81 11.92
C ASP A 166 27.76 54.29 12.81
N SER A 167 27.95 52.97 12.92
CA SER A 167 29.04 52.36 13.69
C SER A 167 30.00 51.59 12.77
N PRO A 168 31.00 52.26 12.17
CA PRO A 168 31.86 51.72 11.10
C PRO A 168 32.80 50.59 11.52
N GLY A 169 32.77 50.13 12.78
CA GLY A 169 33.82 49.29 13.36
C GLY A 169 33.47 47.82 13.62
N SER A 170 32.24 47.35 13.41
CA SER A 170 31.81 46.06 14.00
C SER A 170 31.66 44.87 13.05
N VAL A 171 31.92 45.00 11.75
CA VAL A 171 31.66 43.91 10.78
C VAL A 171 32.90 43.05 10.46
N ILE A 172 34.06 43.33 11.07
CA ILE A 172 35.26 42.51 10.89
C ILE A 172 35.61 41.81 12.21
N ARG A 173 35.07 40.62 12.45
CA ARG A 173 35.73 39.58 13.26
C ARG A 173 35.10 38.21 13.01
N LYS A 174 35.84 37.44 12.19
CA LYS A 174 35.99 35.98 12.06
C LYS A 174 34.74 35.12 11.96
#